data_AF-A0A9P8D122-F1
#
_entry.id   AF-A0A9P8D122-F1
#
_cell.length_a   1.000
_cell.length_b   1.000
_cell.length_c   1.000
_cell.angle_alpha   90.00
_cell.angle_beta   90.00
_cell.angle_gamma   90.00
#
_symmetry.space_group_name_H-M   'P 1'
#
loop_
_entity.id
_entity.type
_entity.pdbx_description
1 polymer ?
#
loop_
_entity_poly.entity_id
_entity_poly.type
_entity_poly.pdbx_seq_one_letter_code
_entity_poly.pdbx_strand_id
1 'polypeptide(L)'
;MFDTLFQSWRNSLSPVQTLKTAKLQLLAAGEADEDAVALGFCEQAEISLDRLKKPKSSSAQELLDHPTFCGEVAAAYNEHAKFMAYWKYNSKEQSSLDKCQKWGLEAETAYLYIARNASVRQQTNPLTTDL
;
A
#
# COMPACT_ATOMS: atom_id res chain seq x y z
N MET A 1 -13.90 -22.06 2.11
CA MET A 1 -15.22 -21.74 2.70
C MET A 1 -15.20 -20.44 3.52
N PHE A 2 -14.04 -19.94 3.95
CA PHE A 2 -13.89 -18.57 4.48
C PHE A 2 -14.04 -17.49 3.39
N ASP A 3 -13.72 -17.82 2.14
CA ASP A 3 -13.74 -16.87 1.02
C ASP A 3 -15.12 -16.27 0.74
N THR A 4 -16.20 -17.02 0.92
CA THR A 4 -17.57 -16.58 0.60
C THR A 4 -18.16 -15.61 1.64
N LEU A 5 -17.83 -15.77 2.92
CA LEU A 5 -18.31 -14.88 3.98
C LEU A 5 -17.56 -13.54 3.96
N PHE A 6 -16.25 -13.57 3.71
CA PHE A 6 -15.45 -12.36 3.57
C PHE A 6 -15.77 -11.60 2.27
N GLN A 7 -16.11 -12.30 1.18
CA GLN A 7 -16.51 -11.63 -0.06
C GLN A 7 -17.84 -10.86 0.07
N SER A 8 -18.83 -11.42 0.79
CA SER A 8 -20.14 -10.79 1.03
C SER A 8 -20.02 -9.47 1.79
N TRP A 9 -19.26 -9.45 2.89
CA TRP A 9 -19.13 -8.25 3.73
C TRP A 9 -18.31 -7.13 3.07
N ARG A 10 -17.33 -7.50 2.23
CA ARG A 10 -16.52 -6.52 1.49
C ARG A 10 -17.28 -5.81 0.36
N ASN A 11 -18.43 -6.32 -0.06
CA ASN A 11 -19.24 -5.72 -1.13
C ASN A 11 -20.15 -4.57 -0.62
N SER A 12 -20.27 -4.38 0.70
CA SER A 12 -21.06 -3.29 1.30
C SER A 12 -20.23 -2.20 1.99
N LEU A 13 -18.89 -2.28 1.94
CA LEU A 13 -18.03 -1.30 2.61
C LEU A 13 -18.00 0.01 1.83
N SER A 14 -18.06 1.13 2.55
CA SER A 14 -17.77 2.44 1.97
C SER A 14 -16.30 2.50 1.53
N PRO A 15 -15.91 3.44 0.64
CA PRO A 15 -14.52 3.61 0.25
C PRO A 15 -13.57 3.85 1.43
N VAL A 16 -14.01 4.61 2.44
CA VAL A 16 -13.24 4.85 3.67
C VAL A 16 -13.04 3.57 4.47
N GLN A 17 -14.10 2.78 4.63
CA GLN A 17 -14.00 1.50 5.34
C GLN A 17 -13.10 0.53 4.59
N THR A 18 -13.20 0.50 3.26
CA THR A 18 -12.37 -0.34 2.40
C THR A 18 -10.89 0.02 2.54
N LEU A 19 -10.55 1.31 2.51
CA LEU A 19 -9.19 1.79 2.74
C LEU A 19 -8.70 1.44 4.15
N LYS A 20 -9.53 1.65 5.18
CA LYS A 20 -9.18 1.29 6.56
C LYS A 20 -8.90 -0.21 6.70
N THR A 21 -9.70 -1.06 6.07
CA THR A 21 -9.48 -2.52 6.04
C THR A 21 -8.16 -2.87 5.37
N ALA A 22 -7.84 -2.26 4.22
CA ALA A 22 -6.57 -2.49 3.55
C ALA A 22 -5.37 -2.10 4.42
N LYS A 23 -5.42 -0.94 5.09
CA LYS A 23 -4.36 -0.48 6.00
C LYS A 23 -4.19 -1.43 7.21
N LEU A 24 -5.28 -1.94 7.77
CA LEU A 24 -5.22 -2.94 8.84
C LEU A 24 -4.60 -4.25 8.37
N GLN A 25 -4.86 -4.67 7.13
CA GLN A 25 -4.24 -5.86 6.55
C GLN A 25 -2.74 -5.66 6.32
N LEU A 26 -2.32 -4.50 5.82
CA LEU A 26 -0.90 -4.17 5.67
C LEU A 26 -0.18 -4.10 7.03
N LEU A 27 -0.84 -3.54 8.05
CA LEU A 27 -0.31 -3.55 9.42
C LEU A 27 -0.13 -4.98 9.93
N ALA A 28 -1.16 -5.83 9.78
CA ALA A 28 -1.08 -7.24 10.17
C ALA A 28 0.00 -8.01 9.38
N ALA A 29 0.25 -7.65 8.12
CA ALA A 29 1.35 -8.21 7.35
C ALA A 29 2.72 -7.85 7.95
N GLY A 30 2.88 -6.64 8.49
CA GLY A 30 4.11 -6.21 9.16
C GLY A 30 4.33 -6.82 10.54
N GLU A 31 3.25 -7.30 11.19
CA GLU A 31 3.28 -7.94 12.51
C GLU A 31 3.28 -9.47 12.44
N ALA A 32 3.15 -10.05 11.24
CA ALA A 32 3.09 -11.50 11.08
C ALA A 32 4.48 -12.15 11.23
N ASP A 33 4.56 -13.16 12.09
CA ASP A 33 5.80 -13.92 12.34
C ASP A 33 6.19 -14.85 11.17
N GLU A 34 5.22 -15.20 10.32
CA GLU A 34 5.41 -16.11 9.18
C GLU A 34 5.23 -15.38 7.85
N ASP A 35 6.22 -15.50 6.95
CA ASP A 35 6.19 -14.88 5.62
C ASP A 35 4.93 -15.25 4.82
N ALA A 36 4.48 -16.50 4.89
CA ALA A 36 3.28 -16.95 4.18
C ALA A 36 2.00 -16.26 4.70
N VAL A 37 1.94 -15.99 6.00
CA VAL A 37 0.83 -15.26 6.64
C VAL A 37 0.90 -13.78 6.25
N ALA A 38 2.09 -13.18 6.28
CA ALA A 38 2.32 -11.81 5.86
C ALA A 38 1.92 -11.56 4.40
N LEU A 39 2.31 -12.48 3.51
CA LEU A 39 1.92 -12.46 2.10
C LEU A 39 0.40 -12.61 1.93
N GLY A 40 -0.23 -13.52 2.69
CA GLY A 40 -1.69 -13.65 2.69
C GLY A 40 -2.39 -12.35 3.05
N PHE A 41 -1.92 -11.62 4.06
CA PHE A 41 -2.46 -10.31 4.40
C PHE A 41 -2.21 -9.26 3.32
N CYS A 42 -1.04 -9.24 2.69
CA CYS A 42 -0.74 -8.34 1.56
C CYS A 42 -1.70 -8.57 0.38
N GLU A 43 -1.98 -9.82 0.03
CA GLU A 43 -2.93 -10.14 -1.05
C GLU A 43 -4.35 -9.67 -0.71
N GLN A 44 -4.78 -9.83 0.54
CA GLN A 44 -6.08 -9.30 0.97
C GLN A 44 -6.12 -7.77 0.95
N ALA A 45 -5.00 -7.11 1.28
CA ALA A 45 -4.87 -5.65 1.19
C ALA A 45 -4.99 -5.18 -0.26
N GLU A 46 -4.26 -5.81 -1.20
CA GLU A 46 -4.36 -5.49 -2.63
C GLU A 46 -5.80 -5.66 -3.14
N ILE A 47 -6.46 -6.77 -2.83
CA ILE A 47 -7.87 -7.01 -3.21
C ILE A 47 -8.78 -5.90 -2.67
N SER A 48 -8.53 -5.41 -1.45
CA SER A 48 -9.31 -4.32 -0.86
C SER A 48 -9.04 -3.00 -1.58
N LEU A 49 -7.78 -2.68 -1.86
CA LEU A 49 -7.40 -1.45 -2.57
C LEU A 49 -7.89 -1.43 -4.02
N ASP A 50 -7.88 -2.56 -4.73
CA ASP A 50 -8.33 -2.66 -6.13
C ASP A 50 -9.85 -2.46 -6.27
N ARG A 51 -10.62 -2.61 -5.19
CA ARG A 51 -12.05 -2.28 -5.16
C ARG A 51 -12.30 -0.78 -5.12
N LEU A 52 -11.33 0.00 -4.65
CA LEU A 52 -11.42 1.45 -4.70
C LEU A 52 -11.35 1.86 -6.18
N LYS A 53 -12.35 2.61 -6.63
CA LYS A 53 -12.35 3.18 -7.98
C LYS A 53 -12.01 4.66 -7.85
N LYS A 54 -10.98 5.10 -8.56
CA LYS A 54 -10.72 6.54 -8.73
C LYS A 54 -11.95 7.13 -9.44
N PRO A 55 -12.63 8.12 -8.85
CA PRO A 55 -13.84 8.69 -9.45
C PRO A 55 -13.47 9.35 -10.77
N LYS A 56 -14.20 8.98 -11.83
CA LYS A 56 -14.11 9.64 -13.13
C LYS A 56 -15.21 10.71 -13.15
N SER A 57 -14.90 11.89 -12.63
CA SER A 57 -15.71 13.12 -12.76
C SER A 57 -17.24 12.92 -12.86
N SER A 58 -17.91 12.60 -11.75
CA SER A 58 -19.35 12.83 -11.58
C SER A 58 -19.76 12.67 -10.11
N SER A 59 -20.31 13.73 -9.51
CA SER A 59 -21.25 13.89 -8.37
C SER A 59 -21.19 13.00 -7.11
N ALA A 60 -20.40 11.92 -7.04
CA ALA A 60 -19.97 11.21 -5.83
C ALA A 60 -18.60 11.74 -5.35
N GLN A 61 -18.32 13.01 -5.67
CA GLN A 61 -17.00 13.53 -5.96
C GLN A 61 -16.24 14.03 -4.71
N GLU A 62 -16.92 14.51 -3.67
CA GLU A 62 -16.23 15.29 -2.62
C GLU A 62 -15.21 14.49 -1.80
N LEU A 63 -15.49 13.21 -1.50
CA LEU A 63 -14.60 12.42 -0.64
C LEU A 63 -13.55 11.62 -1.43
N LEU A 64 -13.88 11.23 -2.66
CA LEU A 64 -13.00 10.43 -3.51
C LEU A 64 -12.04 11.26 -4.38
N ASP A 65 -12.36 12.53 -4.66
CA ASP A 65 -11.42 13.51 -5.22
C ASP A 65 -10.66 14.27 -4.13
N HIS A 66 -10.98 14.05 -2.85
CA HIS A 66 -10.30 14.74 -1.77
C HIS A 66 -8.80 14.37 -1.81
N PRO A 67 -7.88 15.34 -1.95
CA PRO A 67 -6.45 15.07 -2.08
C PRO A 67 -5.91 14.20 -0.94
N THR A 68 -6.44 14.39 0.28
CA THR A 68 -6.11 13.55 1.45
C THR A 68 -6.50 12.09 1.26
N PHE A 69 -7.72 11.80 0.77
CA PHE A 69 -8.16 10.42 0.56
C PHE A 69 -7.34 9.74 -0.53
N CYS A 70 -7.16 10.42 -1.67
CA CYS A 70 -6.31 9.96 -2.76
C CYS A 70 -4.86 9.69 -2.29
N GLY A 71 -4.29 10.60 -1.49
CA GLY A 71 -2.97 10.44 -0.88
C GLY A 71 -2.87 9.24 0.07
N GLU A 72 -3.90 8.99 0.88
CA GLU A 72 -3.92 7.82 1.76
C GLU A 72 -4.03 6.49 0.98
N VAL A 73 -4.79 6.46 -0.11
CA VAL A 73 -4.85 5.28 -1.00
C VAL A 73 -3.48 5.04 -1.66
N ALA A 74 -2.85 6.10 -2.17
CA ALA A 74 -1.52 6.00 -2.76
C ALA A 74 -0.46 5.55 -1.75
N ALA A 75 -0.51 6.06 -0.51
CA ALA A 75 0.38 5.61 0.57
C ALA A 75 0.22 4.12 0.89
N ALA A 76 -1.02 3.60 0.89
CA ALA A 76 -1.27 2.18 1.10
C ALA A 76 -0.70 1.31 -0.03
N TYR A 77 -0.82 1.73 -1.30
CA TYR A 77 -0.17 1.04 -2.42
C TYR A 77 1.36 1.09 -2.32
N ASN A 78 1.94 2.20 -1.86
CA ASN A 78 3.38 2.30 -1.62
C ASN A 78 3.85 1.37 -0.50
N GLU A 79 3.07 1.23 0.56
CA GLU A 79 3.36 0.28 1.64
C GLU A 79 3.28 -1.17 1.15
N HIS A 80 2.26 -1.51 0.35
CA HIS A 80 2.19 -2.80 -0.33
C HIS A 80 3.41 -3.05 -1.23
N ALA A 81 3.89 -2.04 -1.96
CA ALA A 81 5.08 -2.16 -2.79
C ALA A 81 6.34 -2.51 -1.97
N LYS A 82 6.53 -1.90 -0.79
CA LYS A 82 7.67 -2.20 0.11
C LYS A 82 7.67 -3.66 0.56
N PHE A 83 6.49 -4.18 0.88
CA PHE A 83 6.29 -5.58 1.21
C PHE A 83 6.67 -6.49 0.04
N MET A 84 6.15 -6.23 -1.16
CA MET A 84 6.51 -7.00 -2.35
C MET A 84 8.02 -6.96 -2.66
N ALA A 85 8.66 -5.80 -2.47
CA ALA A 85 10.10 -5.63 -2.64
C ALA A 85 10.90 -6.47 -1.63
N TYR A 86 10.49 -6.47 -0.35
CA TYR A 86 11.14 -7.27 0.70
C TYR A 86 11.18 -8.76 0.34
N TRP A 87 10.09 -9.30 -0.19
CA TRP A 87 10.02 -10.69 -0.65
C TRP A 87 10.42 -10.91 -2.12
N LYS A 88 10.99 -9.90 -2.79
CA LYS A 88 11.49 -9.96 -4.18
C LYS A 88 10.43 -10.30 -5.25
N TYR A 89 9.18 -9.92 -5.00
CA TYR A 89 8.09 -10.01 -5.98
C TYR A 89 8.08 -8.78 -6.90
N ASN A 90 9.15 -8.62 -7.69
CA ASN A 90 9.42 -7.38 -8.46
C ASN A 90 8.26 -6.95 -9.38
N SER A 91 7.52 -7.91 -9.97
CA SER A 91 6.37 -7.58 -10.82
C SER A 91 5.18 -7.01 -10.03
N LYS A 92 4.91 -7.56 -8.84
CA LYS A 92 3.86 -7.04 -7.94
C LYS A 92 4.27 -5.71 -7.30
N GLU A 93 5.56 -5.55 -6.98
CA GLU A 93 6.14 -4.28 -6.55
C GLU A 93 5.86 -3.19 -7.58
N GLN A 94 6.28 -3.41 -8.84
CA GLN A 94 6.08 -2.41 -9.91
C GLN A 94 4.60 -2.11 -10.13
N SER A 95 3.74 -3.14 -10.18
CA SER A 95 2.28 -2.96 -10.28
C SER A 95 1.73 -2.06 -9.16
N SER A 96 2.22 -2.24 -7.93
CA SER A 96 1.79 -1.44 -6.78
C SER A 96 2.26 0.01 -6.87
N LEU A 97 3.49 0.24 -7.35
CA LEU A 97 4.02 1.57 -7.60
C LEU A 97 3.24 2.31 -8.71
N ASP A 98 2.88 1.62 -9.79
CA ASP A 98 2.08 2.19 -10.87
C ASP A 98 0.68 2.60 -10.36
N LYS A 99 0.07 1.77 -9.52
CA LYS A 99 -1.20 2.08 -8.85
C LYS A 99 -1.05 3.27 -7.89
N CYS A 100 0.02 3.33 -7.10
CA CYS A 100 0.34 4.46 -6.22
C CYS A 100 0.38 5.79 -7.00
N GLN A 101 1.10 5.83 -8.12
CA GLN A 101 1.20 7.02 -8.97
C GLN A 101 -0.17 7.43 -9.53
N LYS A 102 -0.95 6.46 -10.03
CA LYS A 102 -2.31 6.71 -10.56
C LYS A 102 -3.24 7.38 -9.54
N TRP A 103 -3.08 7.09 -8.26
CA TRP A 103 -3.91 7.64 -7.19
C TRP A 103 -3.51 9.04 -6.73
N GLY A 104 -2.50 9.68 -7.35
CA GLY A 104 -2.23 11.11 -7.15
C GLY A 104 -0.99 11.42 -6.32
N LEU A 105 -0.11 10.45 -6.10
CA LEU A 105 1.29 10.75 -5.85
C LEU A 105 1.93 11.02 -7.22
N GLU A 106 1.97 12.29 -7.66
CA GLU A 106 2.84 12.65 -8.78
C GLU A 106 4.27 12.22 -8.44
N ALA A 107 5.00 11.70 -9.43
CA ALA A 107 6.31 11.06 -9.28
C ALA A 107 7.31 11.84 -8.41
N GLU A 108 7.12 13.15 -8.28
CA GLU A 108 7.91 14.08 -7.48
C GLU A 108 7.86 13.82 -5.95
N THR A 109 6.75 13.35 -5.39
CA THR A 109 6.67 13.01 -3.95
C THR A 109 7.04 11.55 -3.64
N ALA A 110 6.94 10.65 -4.62
CA ALA A 110 7.43 9.27 -4.51
C ALA A 110 8.97 9.24 -4.41
N TYR A 111 9.66 10.10 -5.17
CA TYR A 111 11.12 10.25 -5.10
C TYR A 111 11.60 10.84 -3.77
N LEU A 112 10.90 11.81 -3.18
CA LEU A 112 11.29 12.40 -1.88
C LEU A 112 11.15 11.40 -0.72
N TYR A 113 10.19 10.47 -0.78
CA TYR A 113 10.05 9.42 0.23
C TYR A 113 11.09 8.29 0.06
N ILE A 114 11.47 7.96 -1.18
CA ILE A 114 12.53 6.98 -1.48
C ILE A 114 13.91 7.56 -1.13
N ALA A 115 14.21 8.81 -1.52
CA ALA A 115 15.48 9.48 -1.23
C ALA A 115 15.70 9.71 0.27
N ARG A 116 14.65 10.10 1.02
CA ARG A 116 14.74 10.29 2.47
C ARG A 116 15.02 8.98 3.22
N ASN A 117 14.50 7.85 2.76
CA ASN A 117 14.72 6.54 3.40
C ASN A 117 15.98 5.82 2.90
N ALA A 118 16.49 6.15 1.70
CA ALA A 118 17.79 5.69 1.22
C ALA A 118 18.95 6.36 2.00
N SER A 119 18.82 7.64 2.36
CA SER A 119 19.83 8.35 3.16
C SER A 119 19.94 7.85 4.61
N VAL A 120 18.88 7.29 5.18
CA VAL A 120 18.91 6.70 6.54
C VAL A 120 19.72 5.39 6.56
N ARG A 121 19.73 4.62 5.46
CA ARG A 121 20.54 3.40 5.34
C ARG A 121 22.03 3.66 5.06
N GLN A 122 22.42 4.88 4.67
CA GLN A 122 23.82 5.27 4.53
C GLN A 122 24.43 5.84 5.82
N GLN A 123 23.63 6.12 6.85
CA GLN A 123 24.11 6.63 8.14
C GLN A 123 24.30 5.54 9.21
N THR A 124 23.83 4.32 8.98
CA THR A 124 24.10 3.18 9.87
C THR A 124 25.20 2.28 9.29
N ASN A 125 26.36 2.87 9.05
CA ASN A 125 27.60 2.10 8.94
C ASN A 125 28.68 2.84 9.73
N PRO A 126 28.77 2.67 11.06
CA PRO A 126 30.00 2.97 11.75
C PRO A 126 31.02 1.91 11.29
N LEU A 127 31.85 2.32 10.34
CA LEU A 127 33.24 1.92 10.16
C LEU A 127 33.68 0.78 11.11
N THR A 128 33.72 -0.45 10.59
CA THR A 128 34.89 -1.27 10.89
C THR A 128 35.99 -0.80 9.94
N THR A 129 37.10 -0.32 10.52
CA THR A 129 38.46 -0.79 10.23
C THR A 129 39.50 0.24 10.73
N ASP A 130 40.36 -0.26 11.62
CA ASP A 130 41.73 0.12 11.99
C ASP A 130 42.01 1.38 12.84
N LEU A 131 42.34 1.15 14.12
CA LEU A 131 43.71 1.21 14.66
C LEU A 131 43.85 0.36 15.94
#